data_AF-A0A0B6Z171-F1
#
_entry.id   AF-A0A0B6Z171-F1
#
_cell.length_a   1.000
_cell.length_b   1.000
_cell.length_c   1.000
_cell.angle_alpha   90.00
_cell.angle_beta   90.00
_cell.angle_gamma   90.00
#
_symmetry.space_group_name_H-M   'P 1'
#
loop_
_entity.id
_entity.type
_entity.pdbx_description
1 polymer ?
#
loop_
_entity_poly.entity_id
_entity_poly.type
_entity_poly.pdbx_seq_one_letter_code
_entity_poly.pdbx_strand_id
1 'polypeptide(L)'
;DDLKLTVIDKELECVKEQIKLTEYMANTPSMVIIESKAPMQYNTEIMHMIQDKLKYISTSYDGLRKLVVQFPSFIESAVKEARLKMEEAVMATAKMNKELVSKYTREAQLRKHYHNQLVVLRGNIRVFCRVRPCLTDNGATEPVISFDTFDDGIIMVHNKGRVVNFDMDKVFSMNISQSQIFDEVSSLVRSVIDGFNVCIFAYGQT
;
A
#
# COMPACT_ATOMS: atom_id res chain seq x y z
N ASP A 1 13.84 113.61 -59.02
CA ASP A 1 12.43 113.21 -58.87
C ASP A 1 12.09 111.80 -59.41
N ASP A 2 12.85 111.23 -60.36
CA ASP A 2 12.58 109.89 -60.92
C ASP A 2 12.76 108.69 -59.97
N LEU A 3 13.58 108.81 -58.92
CA LEU A 3 13.80 107.71 -57.97
C LEU A 3 12.65 107.50 -56.98
N LYS A 4 11.83 108.53 -56.73
CA LYS A 4 10.69 108.43 -55.80
C LYS A 4 9.47 107.78 -56.48
N LEU A 5 9.25 108.05 -57.77
CA LEU A 5 8.18 107.43 -58.54
C LEU A 5 8.37 105.90 -58.65
N THR A 6 9.60 105.45 -58.90
CA THR A 6 9.90 104.01 -59.04
C THR A 6 9.73 103.21 -57.75
N VAL A 7 9.93 103.83 -56.59
CA VAL A 7 9.67 103.19 -55.29
C VAL A 7 8.16 103.07 -55.04
N ILE A 8 7.41 104.13 -55.35
CA ILE A 8 5.95 104.12 -55.21
C ILE A 8 5.31 103.13 -56.17
N ASP A 9 5.79 103.03 -57.42
CA ASP A 9 5.29 102.05 -58.39
C ASP A 9 5.56 100.60 -57.94
N LYS A 10 6.73 100.34 -57.32
CA LYS A 10 7.03 99.01 -56.75
C LYS A 10 6.16 98.68 -55.54
N GLU A 11 5.90 99.64 -54.67
CA GLU A 11 5.00 99.44 -53.54
C GLU A 11 3.54 99.23 -54.00
N LEU A 12 3.11 99.97 -55.02
CA LEU A 12 1.78 99.81 -55.63
C LEU A 12 1.61 98.42 -56.26
N GLU A 13 2.64 97.91 -56.93
CA GLU A 13 2.60 96.58 -57.55
C GLU A 13 2.60 95.47 -56.48
N CYS A 14 3.35 95.64 -55.40
CA CYS A 14 3.36 94.73 -54.24
C CYS A 14 1.98 94.66 -53.56
N VAL A 15 1.32 95.81 -53.37
CA VAL A 15 -0.02 95.88 -52.78
C VAL A 15 -1.07 95.25 -53.71
N LYS A 16 -0.96 95.43 -55.04
CA LYS A 16 -1.85 94.76 -56.00
C LYS A 16 -1.69 93.24 -55.97
N GLU A 17 -0.47 92.73 -55.82
CA GLU A 17 -0.24 91.28 -55.67
C GLU A 17 -0.82 90.74 -54.36
N GLN A 18 -0.69 91.48 -53.26
CA GLN A 18 -1.30 91.10 -51.98
C GLN A 18 -2.82 91.10 -52.03
N ILE A 19 -3.44 92.07 -52.71
CA ILE A 19 -4.89 92.08 -52.92
C ILE A 19 -5.33 90.89 -53.77
N LYS A 20 -4.62 90.56 -54.86
CA LYS A 20 -4.89 89.35 -55.67
C LYS A 20 -4.77 88.05 -54.86
N LEU A 21 -3.77 87.95 -53.99
CA LEU A 21 -3.61 86.81 -53.08
C LEU A 21 -4.76 86.73 -52.07
N THR A 22 -5.22 87.87 -51.56
CA THR A 22 -6.32 87.92 -50.59
C THR A 22 -7.67 87.60 -51.26
N GLU A 23 -7.91 88.08 -52.47
CA GLU A 23 -9.09 87.74 -53.28
C GLU A 23 -9.06 86.26 -53.71
N TYR A 24 -7.89 85.70 -54.03
CA TYR A 24 -7.74 84.27 -54.31
C TYR A 24 -8.07 83.43 -53.07
N MET A 25 -7.58 83.82 -51.89
CA MET A 25 -7.89 83.15 -50.63
C MET A 25 -9.36 83.28 -50.21
N ALA A 26 -10.02 84.40 -50.54
CA ALA A 26 -11.44 84.62 -50.26
C ALA A 26 -12.38 83.87 -51.23
N ASN A 27 -11.94 83.65 -52.49
CA ASN A 27 -12.73 82.95 -53.52
C ASN A 27 -12.38 81.47 -53.69
N THR A 28 -11.36 80.95 -53.00
CA THR A 28 -11.21 79.49 -52.85
C THR A 28 -12.29 78.95 -51.92
N PRO A 29 -13.13 78.00 -52.38
CA PRO A 29 -14.13 77.38 -51.51
C PRO A 29 -13.42 76.76 -50.32
N SER A 30 -13.95 77.04 -49.12
CA SER A 30 -13.49 76.51 -47.83
C SER A 30 -12.98 75.08 -47.98
N MET A 31 -11.68 74.89 -47.69
CA MET A 31 -11.06 73.58 -47.65
C MET A 31 -11.87 72.72 -46.67
N VAL A 32 -12.53 71.72 -47.25
CA VAL A 32 -13.37 70.73 -46.59
C VAL A 32 -12.63 70.19 -45.37
N ILE A 33 -13.22 70.32 -44.18
CA ILE A 33 -12.90 69.46 -43.05
C ILE A 33 -13.29 68.07 -43.52
N ILE A 34 -12.31 67.28 -43.98
CA ILE A 34 -12.51 65.85 -44.18
C ILE A 34 -12.62 65.27 -42.77
N GLU A 35 -13.86 65.13 -42.28
CA GLU A 35 -14.17 64.17 -41.23
C GLU A 35 -13.75 62.79 -41.74
N SER A 36 -12.53 62.35 -41.44
CA SER A 36 -12.20 60.94 -41.59
C SER A 36 -12.94 60.18 -40.47
N LYS A 37 -14.13 59.65 -40.78
CA LYS A 37 -14.85 58.70 -39.91
C LYS A 37 -14.09 57.38 -39.68
N ALA A 38 -13.11 57.05 -40.54
CA ALA A 38 -12.36 55.79 -40.51
C ALA A 38 -11.48 55.56 -39.25
N PRO A 39 -10.62 56.49 -38.78
CA PRO A 39 -9.83 56.29 -37.56
C PRO A 39 -10.69 56.20 -36.29
N MET A 40 -11.85 56.85 -36.25
CA MET A 40 -12.76 56.80 -35.11
C MET A 40 -13.40 55.40 -34.97
N GLN A 41 -13.67 54.73 -36.09
CA GLN A 41 -14.26 53.39 -36.13
C GLN A 41 -13.24 52.30 -35.74
N TYR A 42 -12.01 52.38 -36.28
CA TYR A 42 -10.90 51.48 -35.91
C TYR A 42 -10.51 51.60 -34.42
N ASN A 43 -10.44 52.82 -33.89
CA ASN A 43 -10.17 53.04 -32.46
C ASN A 43 -11.32 52.51 -31.57
N THR A 44 -12.57 52.55 -32.05
CA THR A 44 -13.73 51.99 -31.33
C THR A 44 -13.68 50.46 -31.29
N GLU A 45 -13.27 49.81 -32.37
CA GLU A 45 -13.07 48.35 -32.42
C GLU A 45 -11.93 47.87 -31.52
N ILE A 46 -10.79 48.59 -31.50
CA ILE A 46 -9.69 48.30 -30.57
C ILE A 46 -10.14 48.48 -29.13
N MET A 47 -10.89 49.52 -28.82
CA MET A 47 -11.42 49.76 -27.47
C MET A 47 -12.37 48.65 -27.02
N HIS A 48 -13.27 48.19 -27.90
CA HIS A 48 -14.14 47.04 -27.61
C HIS A 48 -13.33 45.75 -27.36
N MET A 49 -12.32 45.48 -28.20
CA MET A 49 -11.46 44.31 -28.04
C MET A 49 -10.68 44.34 -26.72
N ILE A 50 -10.18 45.51 -26.32
CA ILE A 50 -9.50 45.71 -25.04
C ILE A 50 -10.47 45.53 -23.88
N GLN A 51 -11.69 46.07 -23.95
CA GLN A 51 -12.73 45.87 -22.94
C GLN A 51 -13.11 44.40 -22.78
N ASP A 52 -13.25 43.65 -23.87
CA ASP A 52 -13.55 42.22 -23.83
C ASP A 52 -12.41 41.42 -23.18
N LYS A 53 -11.16 41.73 -23.54
CA LYS A 53 -9.98 41.10 -22.91
C LYS A 53 -9.84 41.45 -21.44
N LEU A 54 -10.07 42.71 -21.05
CA LEU A 54 -10.06 43.14 -19.65
C LEU A 54 -11.18 42.48 -18.85
N LYS A 55 -12.37 42.34 -19.44
CA LYS A 55 -13.50 41.63 -18.84
C LYS A 55 -13.21 40.14 -18.67
N TYR A 56 -12.59 39.52 -19.67
CA TYR A 56 -12.13 38.13 -19.59
C TYR A 56 -11.09 37.94 -18.47
N ILE A 57 -10.07 38.80 -18.41
CA ILE A 57 -9.03 38.75 -17.38
C ILE A 57 -9.65 38.98 -15.99
N SER A 58 -10.53 39.96 -15.84
CA SER A 58 -11.24 40.24 -14.58
C SER A 58 -12.02 39.02 -14.10
N THR A 59 -12.77 38.38 -15.01
CA THR A 59 -13.57 37.20 -14.68
C THR A 59 -12.68 36.01 -14.31
N SER A 60 -11.57 35.81 -15.01
CA SER A 60 -10.58 34.76 -14.73
C SER A 60 -9.89 34.98 -13.38
N TYR A 61 -9.49 36.22 -13.08
CA TYR A 61 -8.89 36.61 -11.80
C TYR A 61 -9.85 36.40 -10.64
N ASP A 62 -11.12 36.79 -10.78
CA ASP A 62 -12.15 36.53 -9.76
C ASP A 62 -12.38 35.04 -9.53
N GLY A 63 -12.31 34.22 -10.59
CA GLY A 63 -12.35 32.76 -10.50
C GLY A 63 -11.18 32.19 -9.71
N LEU A 64 -9.95 32.60 -10.04
CA LEU A 64 -8.74 32.17 -9.33
C LEU A 64 -8.74 32.64 -7.88
N ARG A 65 -9.13 33.90 -7.62
CA ARG A 65 -9.23 34.47 -6.28
C ARG A 65 -10.21 33.69 -5.41
N LYS A 66 -11.37 33.32 -5.94
CA LYS A 66 -12.34 32.46 -5.23
C LYS A 66 -11.73 31.10 -4.89
N LEU A 67 -11.03 30.47 -5.83
CA LEU A 67 -10.37 29.19 -5.61
C LEU A 67 -9.32 29.28 -4.50
N VAL A 68 -8.43 30.28 -4.55
CA VAL A 68 -7.39 30.50 -3.54
C VAL A 68 -7.98 30.75 -2.15
N VAL A 69 -9.10 31.48 -2.06
CA VAL A 69 -9.78 31.74 -0.78
C VAL A 69 -10.46 30.48 -0.24
N GLN A 70 -11.00 29.62 -1.10
CA GLN A 70 -11.71 28.39 -0.68
C GLN A 70 -10.77 27.21 -0.39
N PHE A 71 -9.59 27.16 -1.03
CA PHE A 71 -8.66 26.05 -0.94
C PHE A 71 -8.22 25.67 0.49
N PRO A 72 -7.92 26.62 1.42
CA PRO A 72 -7.56 26.30 2.79
C PRO A 72 -8.66 25.51 3.51
N SER A 73 -9.93 25.92 3.36
CA SER A 73 -11.06 25.25 3.98
C SER A 73 -11.29 23.83 3.44
N PHE A 74 -11.01 23.63 2.15
CA PHE A 74 -11.08 22.31 1.52
C PHE A 74 -10.00 21.35 2.07
N ILE A 75 -8.75 21.82 2.16
CA ILE A 75 -7.65 21.03 2.72
C ILE A 75 -7.91 20.71 4.20
N GLU A 76 -8.36 21.69 4.98
CA GLU A 76 -8.70 21.46 6.39
C GLU A 76 -9.78 20.39 6.54
N SER A 77 -10.83 20.45 5.72
CA SER A 77 -11.90 19.44 5.75
C SER A 77 -11.41 18.05 5.31
N ALA A 78 -10.60 17.97 4.26
CA ALA A 78 -10.06 16.70 3.77
C ALA A 78 -9.09 16.05 4.77
N VAL A 79 -8.22 16.85 5.39
CA VAL A 79 -7.30 16.37 6.45
C VAL A 79 -8.08 15.90 7.66
N LYS A 80 -9.13 16.64 8.07
CA LYS A 80 -10.00 16.24 9.18
C LYS A 80 -10.71 14.92 8.90
N GLU A 81 -11.25 14.73 7.70
CA GLU A 81 -11.92 13.48 7.31
C GLU A 81 -10.92 12.30 7.28
N ALA A 82 -9.75 12.48 6.68
CA ALA A 82 -8.70 11.46 6.65
C ALA A 82 -8.25 11.07 8.08
N ARG A 83 -8.09 12.06 8.96
CA ARG A 83 -7.74 11.83 10.36
C ARG A 83 -8.79 11.00 11.09
N LEU A 84 -10.07 11.34 10.95
CA LEU A 84 -11.16 10.58 11.59
C LEU A 84 -11.19 9.13 11.11
N LYS A 85 -11.09 8.89 9.80
CA LYS A 85 -11.04 7.53 9.24
C LYS A 85 -9.82 6.75 9.72
N MET A 86 -8.66 7.40 9.83
CA MET A 86 -7.45 6.78 10.39
C MET A 86 -7.63 6.42 11.86
N GLU A 87 -8.17 7.32 12.68
CA GLU A 87 -8.43 7.08 14.10
C GLU A 87 -9.39 5.91 14.30
N GLU A 88 -10.49 5.85 13.53
CA GLU A 88 -11.45 4.74 13.55
C GLU A 88 -10.79 3.41 13.15
N ALA A 89 -10.01 3.39 12.07
CA ALA A 89 -9.31 2.19 11.61
C ALA A 89 -8.31 1.69 12.65
N VAL A 90 -7.49 2.59 13.23
CA VAL A 90 -6.51 2.24 14.27
C VAL A 90 -7.21 1.68 15.51
N MET A 91 -8.29 2.30 15.96
CA MET A 91 -9.06 1.81 17.11
C MET A 91 -9.69 0.44 16.84
N ALA A 92 -10.26 0.24 15.65
CA ALA A 92 -10.84 -1.04 15.24
C ALA A 92 -9.78 -2.15 15.22
N THR A 93 -8.61 -1.89 14.61
CA THR A 93 -7.50 -2.85 14.60
C THR A 93 -6.95 -3.12 15.99
N ALA A 94 -6.80 -2.09 16.84
CA ALA A 94 -6.33 -2.26 18.21
C ALA A 94 -7.30 -3.15 19.03
N LYS A 95 -8.61 -2.92 18.89
CA LYS A 95 -9.64 -3.76 19.52
C LYS A 95 -9.56 -5.20 19.02
N MET A 96 -9.49 -5.40 17.71
CA MET A 96 -9.39 -6.73 17.11
C MET A 96 -8.13 -7.47 17.57
N ASN A 97 -6.98 -6.80 17.58
CA ASN A 97 -5.72 -7.38 18.06
C ASN A 97 -5.81 -7.80 19.53
N LYS A 98 -6.41 -6.97 20.39
CA LYS A 98 -6.62 -7.31 21.80
C LYS A 98 -7.49 -8.56 21.95
N GLU A 99 -8.57 -8.64 21.19
CA GLU A 99 -9.45 -9.82 21.19
C GLU A 99 -8.74 -11.07 20.67
N LEU A 100 -7.96 -10.95 19.59
CA LEU A 100 -7.16 -12.04 19.03
C LEU A 100 -6.14 -12.56 20.02
N VAL A 101 -5.38 -11.67 20.69
CA VAL A 101 -4.40 -12.05 21.72
C VAL A 101 -5.08 -12.76 22.88
N SER A 102 -6.23 -12.26 23.34
CA SER A 102 -7.00 -12.93 24.40
C SER A 102 -7.48 -14.33 23.98
N LYS A 103 -7.98 -14.46 22.74
CA LYS A 103 -8.43 -15.75 22.21
C LYS A 103 -7.28 -16.74 22.05
N TYR A 104 -6.16 -16.29 21.49
CA TYR A 104 -4.94 -17.09 21.34
C TYR A 104 -4.41 -17.58 22.69
N THR A 105 -4.30 -16.69 23.67
CA THR A 105 -3.79 -17.04 25.01
C THR A 105 -4.66 -18.12 25.66
N ARG A 106 -5.98 -18.00 25.55
CA ARG A 106 -6.93 -19.00 26.07
C ARG A 106 -6.80 -20.35 25.37
N GLU A 107 -6.71 -20.34 24.04
CA GLU A 107 -6.52 -21.58 23.26
C GLU A 107 -5.20 -22.25 23.64
N ALA A 108 -4.10 -21.50 23.72
CA ALA A 108 -2.80 -22.03 24.10
C ALA A 108 -2.82 -22.69 25.50
N GLN A 109 -3.52 -22.08 26.45
CA GLN A 109 -3.72 -22.65 27.79
C GLN A 109 -4.55 -23.94 27.76
N LEU A 110 -5.65 -23.95 27.00
CA LEU A 110 -6.50 -25.14 26.84
C LEU A 110 -5.74 -26.27 26.15
N ARG A 111 -4.99 -25.97 25.10
CA ARG A 111 -4.15 -26.93 24.39
C ARG A 111 -3.14 -27.56 25.33
N LYS A 112 -2.43 -26.76 26.13
CA LYS A 112 -1.50 -27.27 27.16
C LYS A 112 -2.21 -28.14 28.19
N HIS A 113 -3.38 -27.72 28.65
CA HIS A 113 -4.18 -28.47 29.63
C HIS A 113 -4.61 -29.83 29.10
N TYR A 114 -5.20 -29.90 27.91
CA TYR A 114 -5.64 -31.14 27.29
C TYR A 114 -4.47 -32.03 26.87
N HIS A 115 -3.38 -31.46 26.37
CA HIS A 115 -2.16 -32.20 26.06
C HIS A 115 -1.64 -32.92 27.30
N ASN A 116 -1.54 -32.23 28.43
CA ASN A 116 -1.12 -32.83 29.69
C ASN A 116 -2.07 -33.95 30.15
N GLN A 117 -3.38 -33.75 30.06
CA GLN A 117 -4.35 -34.81 30.38
C GLN A 117 -4.16 -36.05 29.50
N LEU A 118 -3.98 -35.87 28.19
CA LEU A 118 -3.73 -36.99 27.27
C LEU A 118 -2.45 -37.73 27.60
N VAL A 119 -1.37 -37.02 27.97
CA VAL A 119 -0.10 -37.63 28.36
C VAL A 119 -0.27 -38.47 29.62
N VAL A 120 -0.97 -37.94 30.64
CA VAL A 120 -1.24 -38.67 31.90
C VAL A 120 -2.11 -39.89 31.66
N LEU A 121 -3.16 -39.77 30.83
CA LEU A 121 -4.06 -40.88 30.50
C LEU A 121 -3.34 -42.01 29.74
N ARG A 122 -2.41 -41.66 28.85
CA ARG A 122 -1.52 -42.62 28.17
C ARG A 122 -0.43 -43.19 29.09
N GLY A 123 -0.32 -42.72 30.32
CA GLY A 123 0.73 -43.12 31.26
C GLY A 123 1.96 -42.20 31.20
N ASN A 124 2.47 -41.85 32.39
CA ASN A 124 3.66 -41.03 32.58
C ASN A 124 4.97 -41.82 32.37
N ILE A 125 4.92 -43.13 32.55
CA ILE A 125 6.02 -44.06 32.26
C ILE A 125 5.53 -44.94 31.12
N ARG A 126 6.34 -45.04 30.06
CA ARG A 126 6.04 -45.88 28.90
C ARG A 126 7.27 -46.65 28.49
N VAL A 127 7.08 -47.91 28.13
CA VAL A 127 8.10 -48.84 27.67
C VAL A 127 7.77 -49.22 26.23
N PHE A 128 8.64 -48.79 25.32
CA PHE A 128 8.56 -49.16 23.92
C PHE A 128 9.61 -50.21 23.58
N CYS A 129 9.22 -51.23 22.83
CA CYS A 129 10.15 -52.18 22.24
C CYS A 129 10.39 -51.80 20.78
N ARG A 130 11.64 -51.83 20.32
CA ARG A 130 11.97 -51.65 18.90
C ARG A 130 12.88 -52.78 18.44
N VAL A 131 12.42 -53.53 17.44
CA VAL A 131 13.21 -54.57 16.81
C VAL A 131 14.04 -53.96 15.68
N ARG A 132 15.37 -54.09 15.77
CA ARG A 132 16.29 -53.59 14.74
C ARG A 132 16.23 -54.48 13.49
N PRO A 133 16.25 -53.91 12.26
CA PRO A 133 16.41 -54.71 11.05
C PRO A 133 17.70 -55.53 11.07
N CYS A 134 17.64 -56.78 10.56
CA CYS A 134 18.82 -57.62 10.38
C CYS A 134 19.77 -57.00 9.35
N LEU A 135 21.05 -56.82 9.71
CA LEU A 135 22.06 -56.19 8.86
C LEU A 135 22.72 -57.17 7.88
N THR A 136 22.67 -58.47 8.17
CA THR A 136 23.31 -59.52 7.39
C THR A 136 22.41 -60.76 7.36
N ASP A 137 22.34 -61.40 6.20
CA ASP A 137 21.66 -62.68 5.97
C ASP A 137 22.46 -63.81 6.64
N ASN A 138 22.35 -63.90 7.98
CA ASN A 138 23.14 -64.83 8.79
C ASN A 138 22.63 -66.27 8.74
N GLY A 139 21.96 -66.69 7.66
CA GLY A 139 21.51 -68.08 7.45
C GLY A 139 20.56 -68.62 8.53
N ALA A 140 20.01 -67.76 9.39
CA ALA A 140 19.04 -68.14 10.40
C ALA A 140 17.71 -68.43 9.72
N THR A 141 17.33 -69.70 9.68
CA THR A 141 16.22 -70.21 8.87
C THR A 141 14.85 -69.96 9.51
N GLU A 142 14.79 -69.63 10.81
CA GLU A 142 13.54 -69.38 11.53
C GLU A 142 13.56 -68.05 12.29
N PRO A 143 12.47 -67.25 12.23
CA PRO A 143 12.37 -66.00 12.97
C PRO A 143 12.28 -66.26 14.48
N VAL A 144 13.27 -65.76 15.23
CA VAL A 144 13.31 -65.84 16.70
C VAL A 144 12.21 -64.97 17.36
N ILE A 145 11.62 -64.05 16.59
CA ILE A 145 10.64 -63.07 17.07
C ILE A 145 9.41 -63.10 16.15
N SER A 146 8.23 -63.08 16.74
CA SER A 146 6.97 -62.83 16.03
C SER A 146 6.19 -61.69 16.71
N PHE A 147 5.39 -60.98 15.91
CA PHE A 147 4.56 -59.87 16.35
C PHE A 147 3.10 -60.33 16.38
N ASP A 148 2.31 -59.76 17.29
CA ASP A 148 0.87 -59.94 17.25
C ASP A 148 0.25 -59.12 16.10
N THR A 149 -0.79 -59.66 15.46
CA THR A 149 -1.43 -59.02 14.30
C THR A 149 -2.53 -58.03 14.69
N PHE A 150 -3.01 -58.09 15.93
CA PHE A 150 -4.13 -57.32 16.44
C PHE A 150 -3.72 -56.35 17.55
N ASP A 151 -2.63 -56.64 18.26
CA ASP A 151 -2.11 -55.84 19.36
C ASP A 151 -0.66 -55.39 19.09
N ASP A 152 -0.45 -54.09 18.90
CA ASP A 152 0.88 -53.52 18.69
C ASP A 152 1.68 -53.38 20.00
N GLY A 153 1.15 -53.82 21.14
CA GLY A 153 1.83 -53.89 22.43
C GLY A 153 2.50 -55.24 22.73
N ILE A 154 2.26 -56.28 21.93
CA ILE A 154 2.71 -57.65 22.23
C ILE A 154 3.83 -58.10 21.30
N ILE A 155 4.93 -58.59 21.89
CA ILE A 155 6.03 -59.25 21.18
C ILE A 155 6.26 -60.67 21.71
N MET A 156 6.43 -61.63 20.80
CA MET A 156 6.64 -63.03 21.13
C MET A 156 8.06 -63.44 20.77
N VAL A 157 8.78 -64.03 21.73
CA VAL A 157 10.15 -64.52 21.54
C VAL A 157 10.17 -66.05 21.62
N HIS A 158 10.71 -66.68 20.59
CA HIS A 158 10.83 -68.13 20.45
C HIS A 158 12.21 -68.60 20.91
N ASN A 159 12.26 -69.46 21.93
CA ASN A 159 13.52 -70.01 22.45
C ASN A 159 13.35 -71.49 22.81
N LYS A 160 14.06 -72.38 22.09
CA LYS A 160 14.10 -73.83 22.35
C LYS A 160 12.70 -74.47 22.51
N GLY A 161 11.78 -74.11 21.62
CA GLY A 161 10.39 -74.62 21.63
C GLY A 161 9.47 -73.99 22.67
N ARG A 162 9.93 -72.98 23.41
CA ARG A 162 9.09 -72.14 24.29
C ARG A 162 8.85 -70.79 23.64
N VAL A 163 7.62 -70.33 23.72
CA VAL A 163 7.21 -68.98 23.33
C VAL A 163 7.00 -68.16 24.59
N VAL A 164 7.66 -67.02 24.70
CA VAL A 164 7.49 -66.06 25.80
C VAL A 164 6.91 -64.78 25.23
N ASN A 165 5.81 -64.33 25.81
CA ASN A 165 5.14 -63.09 25.44
C ASN A 165 5.59 -61.97 26.36
N PHE A 166 5.80 -60.79 25.79
CA PHE A 166 6.09 -59.57 26.53
C PHE A 166 5.08 -58.50 26.14
N ASP A 167 4.41 -57.96 27.15
CA ASP A 167 3.47 -56.86 27.02
C ASP A 167 4.21 -55.53 27.23
N MET A 168 4.04 -54.62 26.29
CA MET A 168 4.70 -53.32 26.21
C MET A 168 3.66 -52.26 25.86
N ASP A 169 3.98 -50.98 26.05
CA ASP A 169 3.08 -49.90 25.60
C ASP A 169 3.00 -49.83 24.07
N LYS A 170 4.08 -50.21 23.38
CA LYS A 170 4.14 -50.36 21.92
C LYS A 170 5.38 -51.13 21.47
N VAL A 171 5.24 -51.88 20.39
CA VAL A 171 6.28 -52.68 19.74
C VAL A 171 6.45 -52.21 18.29
N PHE A 172 7.64 -51.69 17.98
CA PHE A 172 8.03 -51.31 16.63
C PHE A 172 8.74 -52.46 15.92
N SER A 173 8.18 -52.89 14.79
CA SER A 173 8.77 -53.92 13.94
C SER A 173 10.00 -53.42 13.18
N MET A 174 10.69 -54.34 12.51
CA MET A 174 11.87 -54.03 11.71
C MET A 174 11.58 -53.07 10.54
N ASN A 175 10.33 -52.99 10.08
CA ASN A 175 9.96 -52.18 8.92
C ASN A 175 9.60 -50.72 9.28
N ILE A 176 9.71 -50.36 10.56
CA ILE A 176 9.37 -49.02 11.04
C ILE A 176 10.51 -48.04 10.82
N SER A 177 10.16 -46.87 10.29
CA SER A 177 11.06 -45.73 10.11
C SER A 177 11.28 -44.93 11.40
N GLN A 178 12.37 -44.18 11.46
CA GLN A 178 12.65 -43.28 12.60
C GLN A 178 11.58 -42.20 12.76
N SER A 179 10.97 -41.74 11.67
CA SER A 179 9.88 -40.74 11.72
C SER A 179 8.67 -41.30 12.46
N GLN A 180 8.27 -42.54 12.15
CA GLN A 180 7.13 -43.18 12.81
C GLN A 180 7.36 -43.43 14.30
N ILE A 181 8.61 -43.72 14.70
CA ILE A 181 8.97 -43.80 16.13
C ILE A 181 8.87 -42.42 16.78
N PHE A 182 9.34 -41.38 16.09
CA PHE A 182 9.26 -40.02 16.59
C PHE A 182 7.80 -39.57 16.75
N ASP A 183 6.89 -39.96 15.87
CA ASP A 183 5.48 -39.59 15.97
C ASP A 183 4.87 -40.02 17.32
N GLU A 184 5.24 -41.19 17.83
CA GLU A 184 4.80 -41.69 19.14
C GLU A 184 5.42 -40.92 20.33
N VAL A 185 6.70 -40.53 20.18
CA VAL A 185 7.47 -39.81 21.22
C VAL A 185 7.24 -38.30 21.17
N SER A 186 6.72 -37.77 20.06
CA SER A 186 6.56 -36.33 19.79
C SER A 186 5.75 -35.61 20.88
N SER A 187 4.76 -36.30 21.45
CA SER A 187 3.95 -35.80 22.56
C SER A 187 4.78 -35.46 23.80
N LEU A 188 5.86 -36.21 24.07
CA LEU A 188 6.76 -35.94 25.18
C LEU A 188 7.62 -34.70 24.91
N VAL A 189 8.09 -34.52 23.67
CA VAL A 189 8.83 -33.31 23.27
C VAL A 189 7.95 -32.06 23.45
N ARG A 190 6.67 -32.16 23.09
CA ARG A 190 5.70 -31.10 23.35
C ARG A 190 5.57 -30.77 24.84
N SER A 191 5.58 -31.77 25.72
CA SER A 191 5.57 -31.56 27.16
C SER A 191 6.80 -30.81 27.66
N VAL A 192 7.98 -31.05 27.08
CA VAL A 192 9.20 -30.27 27.41
C VAL A 192 9.02 -28.79 27.06
N ILE A 193 8.48 -28.50 25.88
CA ILE A 193 8.19 -27.12 25.45
C ILE A 193 7.19 -26.45 26.40
N ASP A 194 6.22 -27.21 26.90
CA ASP A 194 5.23 -26.72 27.85
C ASP A 194 5.78 -26.61 29.30
N GLY A 195 7.04 -26.98 29.55
CA GLY A 195 7.76 -26.80 30.82
C GLY A 195 7.81 -28.02 31.74
N PHE A 196 7.57 -29.23 31.21
CA PHE A 196 7.65 -30.47 31.98
C PHE A 196 9.01 -31.16 31.82
N ASN A 197 9.45 -31.85 32.86
CA ASN A 197 10.65 -32.67 32.81
C ASN A 197 10.34 -34.02 32.15
N VAL A 198 11.12 -34.37 31.13
CA VAL A 198 10.99 -35.64 30.39
C VAL A 198 12.35 -36.31 30.34
N CYS A 199 12.36 -37.64 30.48
CA CYS A 199 13.55 -38.45 30.32
C CYS A 199 13.26 -39.59 29.34
N ILE A 200 14.21 -39.87 28.44
CA ILE A 200 14.13 -40.97 27.47
C ILE A 200 15.38 -41.82 27.64
N PHE A 201 15.18 -43.11 27.88
CA PHE A 201 16.25 -44.10 27.94
C PHE A 201 16.19 -45.01 26.73
N ALA A 202 17.35 -45.35 26.17
CA ALA A 202 17.50 -46.43 25.22
C ALA A 202 18.25 -47.56 25.92
N TYR A 203 17.63 -48.73 25.97
CA TYR A 203 18.19 -49.93 26.58
C TYR A 203 18.24 -51.05 25.55
N GLY A 204 19.38 -51.75 25.49
CA GLY A 204 19.58 -52.86 24.57
C GLY A 204 21.00 -53.41 24.68
N GLN A 205 21.19 -54.64 24.20
CA GLN A 205 22.53 -55.22 24.07
C GLN A 205 23.38 -54.42 23.07
N THR A 206 24.70 -54.47 23.24
CA THR A 206 25.68 -53.81 22.38
C THR A 206 25.79 -54.49 21.02
#